data_AF-A0A3C0DUC6-F1
#
_entry.id   AF-A0A3C0DUC6-F1
#
_cell.length_a   1.000
_cell.length_b   1.000
_cell.length_c   1.000
_cell.angle_alpha   90.00
_cell.angle_beta   90.00
_cell.angle_gamma   90.00
#
_symmetry.space_group_name_H-M   'P 1'
#
loop_
_entity.id
_entity.type
_entity.pdbx_description
1 polymer ?
#
loop_
_entity_poly.entity_id
_entity_poly.type
_entity_poly.pdbx_seq_one_letter_code
_entity_poly.pdbx_strand_id
1 'polypeptide(L)'
;MSDSSDLPVLTDIEREVYSWQTTVSGFGEEGQRKLKAATVMVSRIGGLGGLVAYELAAAGVGRLVLAHGGKLKPSDLNRQLLMRH
;
A
#
# COMPACT_ATOMS: atom_id res chain seq x y z
N MET A 1 -5.79 21.48 -4.78
CA MET A 1 -5.91 20.40 -3.78
C MET A 1 -7.34 19.90 -3.90
N SER A 2 -7.58 18.58 -4.05
CA SER A 2 -8.97 18.10 -4.19
C SER A 2 -9.74 18.44 -2.92
N ASP A 3 -11.01 18.78 -3.08
CA ASP A 3 -11.88 18.98 -1.93
C ASP A 3 -12.05 17.66 -1.18
N SER A 4 -12.14 17.72 0.15
CA SER A 4 -12.28 16.54 1.01
C SER A 4 -13.61 15.78 0.77
N SER A 5 -14.58 16.46 0.15
CA SER A 5 -15.85 15.89 -0.30
C SER A 5 -15.70 14.82 -1.38
N ASP A 6 -14.64 14.90 -2.20
CA ASP A 6 -14.46 14.03 -3.37
C ASP A 6 -13.68 12.75 -3.04
N LEU A 7 -13.16 12.64 -1.82
CA LEU A 7 -12.40 11.46 -1.41
C LEU A 7 -13.32 10.26 -1.13
N PRO A 8 -12.89 9.02 -1.42
CA PRO A 8 -13.69 7.85 -1.10
C PRO A 8 -13.93 7.74 0.41
N VAL A 9 -15.14 7.34 0.80
CA VAL A 9 -15.49 7.09 2.21
C VAL A 9 -14.90 5.75 2.65
N LEU A 10 -14.46 5.66 3.90
CA LEU A 10 -14.03 4.40 4.50
C LEU A 10 -15.26 3.57 4.92
N THR A 11 -15.27 2.30 4.57
CA THR A 11 -16.20 1.30 5.12
C THR A 11 -15.93 1.07 6.60
N ASP A 12 -16.88 0.47 7.31
CA ASP A 12 -16.72 0.18 8.74
C ASP A 12 -15.52 -0.75 9.00
N ILE A 13 -15.29 -1.74 8.12
CA ILE A 13 -14.13 -2.63 8.18
C ILE A 13 -12.82 -1.84 7.99
N GLU A 14 -12.76 -0.94 7.01
CA GLU A 14 -11.56 -0.11 6.79
C GLU A 14 -11.30 0.81 7.99
N ARG A 15 -12.33 1.34 8.64
CA ARG A 15 -12.18 2.13 9.88
C ARG A 15 -11.59 1.30 11.00
N GLU A 16 -12.03 0.05 11.15
CA GLU A 16 -11.49 -0.88 12.15
C GLU A 16 -10.02 -1.22 11.85
N VAL A 17 -9.72 -1.65 10.62
CA VAL A 17 -8.38 -2.05 10.17
C VAL A 17 -7.37 -0.90 10.31
N TYR A 18 -7.75 0.32 9.90
CA TYR A 18 -6.86 1.49 9.92
C TYR A 18 -6.97 2.33 11.19
N SER A 19 -7.67 1.84 12.22
CA SER A 19 -7.96 2.60 13.45
C SER A 19 -6.71 3.14 14.14
N TRP A 20 -5.60 2.40 14.15
CA TRP A 20 -4.38 2.83 14.83
C TRP A 20 -3.65 3.93 14.06
N GLN A 21 -3.58 3.86 12.74
CA GLN A 21 -2.90 4.87 11.93
C GLN A 21 -3.68 6.19 11.83
N THR A 22 -5.01 6.17 11.90
CA THR A 22 -5.82 7.40 11.89
C THR A 22 -5.70 8.22 13.17
N THR A 23 -5.19 7.66 14.28
CA THR A 23 -4.90 8.41 15.50
C THR A 23 -3.66 9.30 15.41
N VAL A 24 -2.81 9.10 14.39
CA VAL A 24 -1.57 9.86 14.22
C VAL A 24 -1.88 11.32 13.93
N SER A 25 -1.30 12.21 14.74
CA SER A 25 -1.45 13.67 14.59
C SER A 25 -1.05 14.12 13.18
N GLY A 26 -1.94 14.87 12.53
CA GLY A 26 -1.75 15.36 11.15
C GLY A 26 -2.08 14.35 10.05
N PHE A 27 -2.46 13.11 10.37
CA PHE A 27 -2.93 12.13 9.40
C PHE A 27 -4.47 12.03 9.38
N GLY A 28 -5.07 11.54 10.46
CA GLY A 28 -6.52 11.46 10.61
C GLY A 28 -7.23 10.60 9.56
N GLU A 29 -8.56 10.62 9.60
CA GLU A 29 -9.38 9.92 8.62
C GLU A 29 -9.21 10.48 7.19
N GLU A 30 -9.04 11.80 7.07
CA GLU A 30 -8.80 12.44 5.76
C GLU A 30 -7.51 11.92 5.10
N GLY A 31 -6.43 11.74 5.88
CA GLY A 31 -5.18 11.13 5.41
C GLY A 31 -5.40 9.71 4.90
N GLN A 32 -6.20 8.91 5.61
CA GLN A 32 -6.53 7.56 5.16
C GLN A 32 -7.36 7.55 3.88
N ARG A 33 -8.34 8.45 3.76
CA ARG A 33 -9.14 8.59 2.55
C ARG A 33 -8.30 9.05 1.35
N LYS A 34 -7.25 9.87 1.57
CA LYS A 34 -6.26 10.22 0.54
C LYS A 34 -5.42 9.01 0.10
N LEU A 35 -4.97 8.16 1.02
CA LEU A 35 -4.30 6.89 0.66
C LEU A 35 -5.23 5.99 -0.15
N LYS A 36 -6.48 5.83 0.30
CA LYS A 36 -7.50 5.06 -0.43
C LYS A 36 -7.77 5.60 -1.84
N ALA A 37 -7.67 6.92 -2.05
CA ALA A 37 -7.80 7.52 -3.38
C ALA A 37 -6.55 7.35 -4.27
N ALA A 38 -5.39 7.03 -3.68
CA ALA A 38 -4.12 7.01 -4.38
C ALA A 38 -3.95 5.78 -5.27
N THR A 39 -3.29 5.98 -6.40
CA THR A 39 -2.71 4.91 -7.22
C THR A 39 -1.18 5.02 -7.17
N VAL A 40 -0.49 3.96 -6.77
CA VAL A 40 0.97 3.93 -6.69
C VAL A 40 1.53 2.83 -7.59
N MET A 41 2.53 3.16 -8.42
CA MET A 41 3.30 2.19 -9.19
C MET A 41 4.60 1.86 -8.46
N VAL A 42 4.82 0.58 -8.19
CA VAL A 42 6.10 0.08 -7.67
C VAL A 42 6.78 -0.72 -8.79
N SER A 43 7.83 -0.13 -9.36
CA SER A 43 8.69 -0.82 -10.32
C SER A 43 9.72 -1.70 -9.60
N ARG A 44 10.06 -2.84 -10.19
CA ARG A 44 11.02 -3.83 -9.65
C ARG A 44 10.58 -4.39 -8.29
N ILE A 45 9.51 -5.18 -8.29
CA ILE A 45 9.05 -5.96 -7.11
C ILE A 45 10.04 -7.08 -6.77
N GLY A 46 11.22 -6.73 -6.28
CA GLY A 46 12.24 -7.65 -5.79
C GLY A 46 12.32 -7.57 -4.27
N GLY A 47 13.53 -7.58 -3.71
CA GLY A 47 13.70 -7.51 -2.25
C GLY A 47 13.12 -6.23 -1.65
N LEU A 48 13.56 -5.08 -2.17
CA LEU A 48 13.06 -3.78 -1.71
C LEU A 48 11.64 -3.50 -2.22
N GLY A 49 11.39 -3.69 -3.52
CA GLY A 49 10.09 -3.37 -4.11
C GLY A 49 8.95 -4.22 -3.54
N GLY A 50 9.22 -5.47 -3.17
CA GLY A 50 8.25 -6.32 -2.47
C GLY A 50 7.90 -5.79 -1.09
N LEU A 51 8.91 -5.40 -0.29
CA LEU A 51 8.67 -4.79 1.02
C LEU A 51 7.86 -3.49 0.90
N VAL A 52 8.25 -2.59 -0.01
CA VAL A 52 7.53 -1.32 -0.22
C VAL A 52 6.08 -1.57 -0.68
N ALA A 53 5.85 -2.50 -1.60
CA ALA A 53 4.51 -2.84 -2.05
C ALA A 53 3.64 -3.41 -0.92
N TYR A 54 4.22 -4.25 -0.06
CA TYR A 54 3.54 -4.78 1.12
C TYR A 54 3.12 -3.66 2.08
N GLU A 55 4.05 -2.78 2.44
CA GLU A 55 3.76 -1.67 3.37
C GLU A 55 2.73 -0.69 2.80
N LEU A 56 2.77 -0.39 1.50
CA LEU A 56 1.77 0.48 0.87
C LEU A 56 0.38 -0.17 0.83
N ALA A 57 0.30 -1.49 0.61
CA ALA A 57 -0.96 -2.22 0.67
C ALA A 57 -1.52 -2.21 2.10
N ALA A 58 -0.67 -2.51 3.09
CA ALA A 58 -1.03 -2.50 4.50
C ALA A 58 -1.47 -1.11 4.98
N ALA A 59 -0.83 -0.05 4.51
CA ALA A 59 -1.20 1.33 4.83
C ALA A 59 -2.55 1.75 4.19
N GLY A 60 -3.08 0.99 3.23
CA GLY A 60 -4.38 1.26 2.60
C GLY A 60 -4.33 2.11 1.34
N VAL A 61 -3.26 2.02 0.54
CA VAL A 61 -3.27 2.57 -0.83
C VAL A 61 -4.34 1.87 -1.65
N GLY A 62 -5.24 2.64 -2.27
CA GLY A 62 -6.40 2.08 -2.97
C GLY A 62 -6.07 1.27 -4.22
N ARG A 63 -4.99 1.63 -4.92
CA ARG A 63 -4.54 0.87 -6.10
C ARG A 63 -3.02 0.79 -6.20
N LEU A 64 -2.52 -0.44 -6.28
CA LEU A 64 -1.10 -0.70 -6.55
C LEU A 64 -0.91 -1.25 -7.96
N VAL A 65 0.05 -0.68 -8.69
CA VAL A 65 0.53 -1.19 -9.98
C VAL A 65 1.93 -1.76 -9.77
N LEU A 66 2.03 -3.08 -9.87
CA LEU A 66 3.24 -3.81 -9.53
C LEU A 66 3.93 -4.31 -10.81
N ALA A 67 5.20 -3.98 -10.99
CA ALA A 67 5.98 -4.42 -12.15
C ALA A 67 7.24 -5.18 -11.72
N HIS A 68 7.38 -6.43 -12.18
CA HIS A 68 8.56 -7.27 -11.97
C HIS A 68 9.04 -7.83 -13.32
N GLY A 69 10.35 -7.93 -13.50
CA GLY A 69 10.95 -8.47 -14.71
C GLY A 69 12.03 -9.49 -14.38
N GLY A 70 12.16 -10.50 -15.23
CA GLY A 70 13.10 -11.60 -15.07
C GLY A 70 12.47 -12.85 -14.44
N LYS A 71 13.27 -13.93 -14.38
CA LYS A 71 12.88 -15.18 -13.72
C LYS A 71 13.42 -15.20 -12.29
N LEU A 72 12.60 -15.68 -11.37
CA LEU A 72 13.00 -15.91 -9.98
C LEU A 72 14.14 -16.94 -9.92
N LYS A 73 15.13 -16.68 -9.07
CA LYS A 73 16.21 -17.64 -8.75
C LYS A 73 16.06 -18.14 -7.31
N PRO A 74 16.52 -19.35 -6.98
CA PRO A 74 16.47 -19.85 -5.60
C PRO A 74 17.10 -18.89 -4.58
N SER A 75 18.18 -18.18 -4.94
CA SER A 75 18.83 -17.20 -4.07
C SER A 75 18.03 -15.93 -3.83
N ASP A 76 16.93 -15.69 -4.55
CA ASP A 76 16.06 -14.53 -4.34
C ASP A 76 15.14 -14.67 -3.13
N LEU A 77 14.81 -15.91 -2.76
CA LEU A 77 13.76 -16.19 -1.79
C LEU A 77 14.11 -15.84 -0.35
N ASN A 78 15.39 -15.63 -0.05
CA ASN A 78 15.81 -15.14 1.27
C ASN A 78 15.44 -13.67 1.52
N ARG A 79 15.05 -12.91 0.48
CA ARG A 79 14.80 -11.46 0.58
C ARG A 79 13.60 -10.95 -0.22
N GLN A 80 13.09 -11.70 -1.19
CA GLN A 80 11.91 -11.32 -1.96
C GLN A 80 10.64 -11.88 -1.32
N LEU A 81 10.17 -11.23 -0.24
CA LEU A 81 9.12 -11.73 0.66
C LEU A 81 7.79 -12.09 -0.01
N LEU A 82 7.47 -11.46 -1.14
CA LEU A 82 6.22 -11.69 -1.88
C LEU A 82 6.33 -12.78 -2.96
N MET A 83 7.47 -13.46 -3.05
CA MET A 83 7.73 -14.49 -4.07
C MET A 83 7.68 -15.88 -3.44
N ARG A 84 7.21 -16.87 -4.21
CA ARG A 84 7.26 -18.29 -3.87
C ARG A 84 7.77 -19.11 -5.05
N HIS A 85 8.22 -20.33 -4.76
CA HIS A 85 8.56 -21.33 -5.77
C HIS A 85 7.35 -21.77 -6.60
#